data_AF-A0A2N0MJS6-F1
#
_entry.id   AF-A0A2N0MJS6-F1
#
_cell.length_a   1.000
_cell.length_b   1.000
_cell.length_c   1.000
_cell.angle_alpha   90.00
_cell.angle_beta   90.00
_cell.angle_gamma   90.00
#
_symmetry.space_group_name_H-M   'P 1'
#
loop_
_entity.id
_entity.type
_entity.pdbx_description
1 polymer ?
#
loop_
_entity_poly.entity_id
_entity_poly.type
_entity_poly.pdbx_seq_one_letter_code
_entity_poly.pdbx_strand_id
1 'polypeptide(L)'
;SVPRENYGQHQVYFYYLNVGQEIARVEVPQWVALDEGLLTLGHTLILDQCQRGQGYPVAISEAHEQAVVDGRDRQLFKDLLAQTLESQGLSSYTSEKERSKRTPWL
;
A
#
# COMPACT_ATOMS: atom_id res chain seq x y z
N SER A 1 -21.51 -18.91 -0.79
CA SER A 1 -21.33 -17.47 -0.52
C SER A 1 -20.92 -17.32 0.94
N VAL A 2 -19.76 -16.71 1.20
CA VAL A 2 -19.19 -16.54 2.56
C VAL A 2 -20.19 -15.82 3.47
N PRO A 3 -20.44 -16.27 4.71
CA PRO A 3 -21.68 -16.03 5.42
C PRO A 3 -21.75 -14.59 5.92
N ARG A 4 -22.71 -13.82 5.39
CA ARG A 4 -23.10 -12.50 5.92
C ARG A 4 -23.43 -12.55 7.41
N GLU A 5 -23.86 -13.71 7.89
CA GLU A 5 -24.34 -13.97 9.24
C GLU A 5 -23.27 -13.81 10.34
N ASN A 6 -21.98 -13.92 10.02
CA ASN A 6 -20.92 -13.83 11.04
C ASN A 6 -20.27 -12.43 11.19
N TYR A 7 -20.63 -11.46 10.35
CA TYR A 7 -19.95 -10.16 10.37
C TYR A 7 -20.62 -9.11 11.27
N GLY A 8 -21.90 -9.28 11.65
CA GLY A 8 -22.59 -8.37 12.57
C GLY A 8 -22.37 -6.89 12.22
N GLN A 9 -21.79 -6.13 13.15
CA GLN A 9 -21.45 -4.70 12.98
C GLN A 9 -20.23 -4.42 12.08
N HIS A 10 -19.47 -5.44 11.70
CA HIS A 10 -18.32 -5.36 10.77
C HIS A 10 -18.72 -5.70 9.33
N GLN A 11 -20.01 -5.65 9.01
CA GLN A 11 -20.47 -5.87 7.65
C GLN A 11 -19.92 -4.77 6.73
N VAL A 12 -19.22 -5.20 5.68
CA VAL A 12 -18.71 -4.32 4.63
C VAL A 12 -19.82 -4.07 3.61
N TYR A 13 -20.07 -2.81 3.32
CA TYR A 13 -20.96 -2.33 2.27
C TYR A 13 -20.12 -1.87 1.09
N PHE A 14 -20.69 -1.88 -0.11
CA PHE A 14 -19.97 -1.40 -1.28
C PHE A 14 -20.92 -0.74 -2.28
N TYR A 15 -20.36 0.14 -3.09
CA TYR A 15 -21.02 0.72 -4.26
C TYR A 15 -20.04 0.80 -5.42
N TYR A 16 -20.59 0.95 -6.62
CA TYR A 16 -19.82 1.20 -7.83
C TYR A 16 -19.91 2.68 -8.18
N LEU A 17 -18.77 3.27 -8.50
CA LEU A 17 -18.64 4.67 -8.89
C LEU A 17 -18.04 4.74 -10.29
N ASN A 18 -18.76 5.37 -11.22
CA ASN A 18 -18.22 5.68 -12.53
C ASN A 18 -17.35 6.94 -12.41
N VAL A 19 -16.04 6.79 -12.60
CA VAL A 19 -15.06 7.89 -12.52
C VAL A 19 -14.70 8.45 -13.91
N GLY A 20 -15.49 8.10 -14.93
CA GLY A 20 -15.36 8.55 -16.32
C GLY A 20 -14.52 7.62 -17.18
N GLN A 21 -13.33 7.23 -16.71
CA GLN A 21 -12.44 6.32 -17.44
C GLN A 21 -12.62 4.85 -17.04
N GLU A 22 -13.02 4.60 -15.81
CA GLU A 22 -13.24 3.26 -15.27
C GLU A 22 -14.42 3.23 -14.27
N ILE A 23 -14.80 2.03 -13.85
CA ILE A 23 -15.79 1.83 -12.78
C ILE A 23 -15.03 1.35 -11.54
N ALA A 24 -14.95 2.21 -10.53
CA ALA A 24 -14.34 1.89 -9.26
C ALA A 24 -15.33 1.16 -8.35
N ARG A 25 -14.86 0.14 -7.63
CA ARG A 25 -15.60 -0.47 -6.51
C ARG A 25 -15.08 0.13 -5.22
N VAL A 26 -15.95 0.81 -4.49
CA VAL A 26 -15.61 1.42 -3.20
C VAL A 26 -16.29 0.62 -2.10
N GLU A 27 -15.52 0.22 -1.10
CA GLU A 27 -16.00 -0.49 0.08
C GLU A 27 -16.00 0.44 1.27
N VAL A 28 -17.10 0.44 2.03
CA VAL A 28 -17.32 1.33 3.16
C VAL A 28 -17.93 0.56 4.34
N PRO A 29 -17.66 0.99 5.59
CA PRO A 29 -18.31 0.39 6.74
C PRO A 29 -19.79 0.79 6.82
N GLN A 30 -20.58 0.01 7.56
CA GLN A 30 -22.03 0.19 7.71
C GLN A 30 -22.44 1.62 8.10
N TRP A 31 -21.73 2.25 9.04
CA TRP A 31 -22.07 3.59 9.53
C TRP A 31 -21.86 4.68 8.47
N VAL A 32 -20.98 4.46 7.50
CA VAL A 32 -20.92 5.33 6.30
C VAL A 32 -22.10 5.00 5.40
N ALA A 33 -22.30 3.72 5.08
CA ALA A 33 -23.33 3.29 4.14
C ALA A 33 -24.78 3.65 4.53
N LEU A 34 -25.05 3.85 5.81
CA LEU A 34 -26.37 4.22 6.31
C LEU A 34 -26.54 5.74 6.52
N ASP A 35 -25.47 6.53 6.38
CA ASP A 35 -25.49 7.98 6.50
C ASP A 35 -25.33 8.62 5.11
N GLU A 36 -26.40 9.23 4.61
CA GLU A 36 -26.42 9.85 3.28
C GLU A 36 -25.41 11.00 3.14
N GLY A 37 -25.14 11.74 4.22
CA GLY A 37 -24.18 12.83 4.24
C GLY A 37 -22.74 12.31 4.08
N LEU A 38 -22.38 11.27 4.83
CA LEU A 38 -21.07 10.62 4.72
C LEU A 38 -20.88 9.94 3.36
N LEU A 39 -21.91 9.26 2.84
CA LEU A 39 -21.87 8.68 1.50
C LEU A 39 -21.67 9.75 0.42
N THR A 40 -22.44 10.84 0.48
CA THR A 40 -22.34 11.94 -0.50
C THR A 40 -20.95 12.57 -0.46
N LEU A 41 -20.43 12.82 0.75
CA LEU A 41 -19.08 13.34 0.92
C LEU A 41 -18.02 12.39 0.32
N GLY A 42 -18.12 11.09 0.61
CA GLY A 42 -17.24 10.07 0.06
C GLY A 42 -17.27 10.02 -1.47
N HIS A 43 -18.46 10.03 -2.07
CA HIS A 43 -18.63 10.10 -3.53
C HIS A 43 -17.95 11.34 -4.12
N THR A 44 -18.23 12.53 -3.56
CA THR A 44 -17.69 13.79 -4.07
C THR A 44 -16.17 13.84 -3.98
N LEU A 45 -15.58 13.42 -2.85
CA LEU A 45 -14.14 13.44 -2.67
C LEU A 45 -13.42 12.46 -3.60
N ILE A 46 -13.95 11.24 -3.76
CA ILE A 46 -13.35 10.24 -4.66
C ILE A 46 -13.42 10.72 -6.12
N LEU A 47 -14.56 11.29 -6.53
CA LEU A 47 -14.70 11.87 -7.88
C LEU A 47 -13.74 13.04 -8.11
N ASP A 48 -13.59 13.96 -7.15
CA ASP A 48 -12.62 15.07 -7.24
C ASP A 48 -11.17 14.55 -7.41
N GLN A 49 -10.79 13.56 -6.59
CA GLN A 49 -9.46 12.96 -6.68
C GLN A 49 -9.21 12.27 -8.02
N CYS A 50 -10.19 11.52 -8.53
CA CYS A 50 -10.12 10.91 -9.84
C CYS A 50 -10.05 11.95 -10.97
N GLN A 51 -10.81 13.05 -10.90
CA GLN A 51 -10.73 14.11 -11.90
C GLN A 51 -9.34 14.74 -11.95
N ARG A 52 -8.72 14.97 -10.78
CA ARG A 52 -7.37 15.52 -10.67
C ARG A 52 -6.27 14.55 -11.12
N GLY A 53 -6.48 13.25 -10.92
CA GLY A 53 -5.55 12.19 -11.30
C GLY A 53 -5.89 11.48 -12.62
N GLN A 54 -6.64 12.14 -13.51
CA GLN A 54 -6.99 11.62 -14.84
C GLN A 54 -7.66 10.24 -14.84
N GLY A 55 -8.64 10.03 -13.96
CA GLY A 55 -9.41 8.80 -13.84
C GLY A 55 -9.07 7.97 -12.60
N TYR A 56 -7.93 8.22 -11.96
CA TYR A 56 -7.50 7.49 -10.77
C TYR A 56 -7.24 8.43 -9.59
N PRO A 57 -7.54 8.06 -8.33
CA PRO A 57 -7.30 8.93 -7.19
C PRO A 57 -5.81 9.25 -7.00
N VAL A 58 -5.45 10.54 -7.04
CA VAL A 58 -4.06 11.01 -6.88
C VAL A 58 -3.41 10.46 -5.60
N ALA A 59 -4.15 10.48 -4.49
CA ALA A 59 -3.65 9.99 -3.20
C ALA A 59 -3.21 8.50 -3.24
N ILE A 60 -3.89 7.66 -4.03
CA ILE A 60 -3.52 6.25 -4.16
C ILE A 60 -2.30 6.11 -5.06
N SER A 61 -2.21 6.89 -6.15
CA SER A 61 -1.01 6.94 -6.99
C SER A 61 0.23 7.36 -6.20
N GLU A 62 0.14 8.45 -5.43
CA GLU A 62 1.25 8.92 -4.59
C GLU A 62 1.63 7.88 -3.54
N ALA A 63 0.66 7.26 -2.87
CA ALA A 63 0.93 6.19 -1.90
C ALA A 63 1.63 4.99 -2.56
N HIS A 64 1.25 4.62 -3.78
CA HIS A 64 1.91 3.57 -4.53
C HIS A 64 3.38 3.93 -4.81
N GLU A 65 3.64 5.14 -5.31
CA GLU A 65 4.99 5.62 -5.59
C GLU A 65 5.86 5.67 -4.33
N GLN A 66 5.32 6.17 -3.21
CA GLN A 66 6.05 6.27 -1.93
C GLN A 66 6.30 4.92 -1.27
N ALA A 67 5.45 3.92 -1.52
CA ALA A 67 5.62 2.58 -0.96
C ALA A 67 6.69 1.75 -1.70
N VAL A 68 7.19 2.23 -2.85
CA VAL A 68 8.24 1.52 -3.60
C VAL A 68 9.56 1.58 -2.84
N VAL A 69 10.00 0.43 -2.34
CA VAL A 69 11.37 0.27 -1.80
C VAL A 69 12.31 -0.11 -2.94
N ASP A 70 13.19 0.82 -3.31
CA ASP A 70 14.09 0.64 -4.45
C ASP A 70 15.34 -0.20 -4.09
N GLY A 71 16.18 -0.50 -5.09
CA GLY A 71 17.40 -1.27 -4.87
C GLY A 71 18.42 -0.59 -3.96
N ARG A 72 18.48 0.75 -3.97
CA ARG A 72 19.35 1.57 -3.12
C ARG A 72 18.84 1.59 -1.69
N ASP A 73 17.53 1.72 -1.48
CA ASP A 73 16.92 1.66 -0.15
C ASP A 73 17.22 0.33 0.54
N ARG A 74 17.13 -0.77 -0.21
CA ARG A 74 17.51 -2.10 0.29
C ARG A 74 18.98 -2.18 0.65
N GLN A 75 19.87 -1.57 -0.13
CA GLN A 75 21.30 -1.57 0.14
C GLN A 75 21.62 -0.72 1.37
N LEU A 76 21.05 0.49 1.47
CA LEU A 76 21.18 1.36 2.62
C LEU A 76 20.70 0.68 3.90
N PHE A 77 19.56 -0.01 3.85
CA PHE A 77 19.05 -0.78 4.98
C PHE A 77 20.04 -1.88 5.42
N LYS A 78 20.61 -2.63 4.46
CA LYS A 78 21.62 -3.65 4.76
C LYS A 78 22.87 -3.04 5.40
N ASP A 79 23.32 -1.90 4.92
CA ASP A 79 24.52 -1.23 5.43
C ASP A 79 24.28 -0.70 6.86
N LEU A 80 23.12 -0.10 7.13
CA LEU A 80 22.71 0.32 8.47
C LEU A 80 22.59 -0.87 9.44
N LEU A 81 22.02 -1.98 8.97
CA LEU A 81 21.92 -3.21 9.75
C LEU A 81 23.30 -3.77 10.10
N ALA A 82 24.21 -3.82 9.13
CA ALA A 82 25.58 -4.28 9.34
C ALA A 82 26.32 -3.41 10.37
N GLN A 83 26.25 -2.08 10.22
CA GLN A 83 26.86 -1.13 11.18
C GLN A 83 26.28 -1.29 12.59
N THR A 84 24.96 -1.48 12.71
CA THR A 84 24.30 -1.66 14.00
C THR A 84 24.76 -2.96 14.68
N LEU A 85 24.83 -4.06 13.93
CA LEU A 85 25.32 -5.35 14.43
C LEU A 85 26.79 -5.25 14.89
N GLU A 86 27.64 -4.63 14.08
CA GLU A 86 29.06 -4.39 14.42
C GLU A 86 29.19 -3.57 15.71
N SER A 87 28.38 -2.51 15.87
CA SER A 87 28.39 -1.69 17.09
C SER A 87 27.97 -2.44 18.36
N GLN A 88 27.21 -3.54 18.21
CA GLN A 88 26.81 -4.42 19.31
C GLN A 88 27.76 -5.61 19.49
N GLY A 89 28.87 -5.66 18.74
CA GLY A 89 29.85 -6.74 18.79
C GLY A 89 29.37 -8.05 18.14
N LEU A 90 28.28 -7.99 17.36
CA LEU A 90 27.76 -9.13 16.60
C LEU A 90 28.32 -9.07 15.18
N SER A 91 29.04 -10.11 14.77
CA SER A 91 29.59 -10.16 13.41
C SER A 91 28.49 -10.35 12.37
N SER A 92 28.36 -9.40 11.44
CA SER A 92 27.47 -9.56 10.29
C SER A 92 28.11 -10.52 9.28
N TYR A 93 27.81 -11.82 9.38
CA TYR A 93 28.23 -12.76 8.35
C TYR A 93 27.40 -12.56 7.08
N THR A 94 27.95 -11.87 6.09
CA THR A 94 27.46 -11.97 4.72
C THR A 94 27.70 -13.39 4.22
N SER A 95 26.64 -14.09 3.81
CA SER A 95 26.71 -15.44 3.24
C SER A 95 27.82 -15.56 2.17
N GLU A 96 28.56 -16.67 2.16
CA GLU A 96 29.52 -17.07 1.11
C GLU A 96 29.00 -16.82 -0.33
N LYS A 97 27.66 -16.87 -0.51
CA LYS A 97 26.96 -16.66 -1.79
C LYS A 97 26.89 -15.21 -2.26
N GLU A 98 26.99 -14.22 -1.36
CA GLU A 98 27.17 -12.80 -1.72
C GLU A 98 28.63 -12.50 -2.06
N ARG A 99 29.56 -13.18 -1.38
CA ARG A 99 31.00 -13.10 -1.64
C ARG A 99 31.35 -13.57 -3.07
N SER A 100 30.75 -14.67 -3.51
CA SER A 100 30.94 -15.20 -4.87
C SER A 100 30.33 -14.34 -5.98
N LYS A 101 29.37 -13.46 -5.66
CA LYS A 101 28.83 -12.48 -6.63
C LYS A 101 29.67 -11.21 -6.72
N ARG A 102 30.36 -10.83 -5.63
CA ARG A 102 31.29 -9.68 -5.61
C ARG A 102 32.68 -10.01 -6.16
N THR A 103 33.03 -11.29 -6.26
CA THR A 103 34.27 -11.75 -6.90
C THR A 103 33.92 -12.76 -7.99
N PRO A 104 33.64 -12.32 -9.24
CA PRO A 104 33.23 -13.25 -10.29
C PRO A 104 34.39 -14.11 -10.82
N TRP A 105 35.64 -13.86 -10.39
CA TRP A 105 36.86 -14.43 -10.97
C TRP A 105 37.99 -14.70 -9.96
N LEU A 106 37.66 -15.20 -8.77
CA LEU A 106 38.55 -16.10 -8.01
C LEU A 106 37.95 -17.50 -8.09
#